data_AF-A0A3D1CWN2-F1
#
_entry.id   AF-A0A3D1CWN2-F1
#
_cell.length_a   1.000
_cell.length_b   1.000
_cell.length_c   1.000
_cell.angle_alpha   90.00
_cell.angle_beta   90.00
_cell.angle_gamma   90.00
#
_symmetry.space_group_name_H-M   'P 1'
#
loop_
_entity.id
_entity.type
_entity.pdbx_description
1 polymer ?
#
loop_
_entity_poly.entity_id
_entity_poly.type
_entity_poly.pdbx_seq_one_letter_code
_entity_poly.pdbx_strand_id
1 'polypeptide(L)'
;MSILHVIYDHLNNEDLSIDFIAKEITISKIQLYRKLKQITGKTPTEFIRSVRLEHAARLLKTTHKTVKEIMYSSGFSNKAYFYREFQKKYNKTPGEYRGIENQKVTK
;
A
#
# COMPACT_ATOMS: atom_id res chain seq x y z
N MET A 1 14.18 -5.43 14.33
CA MET A 1 13.46 -4.87 13.17
C MET A 1 12.10 -5.57 13.05
N SER A 2 10.99 -4.84 12.86
CA SER A 2 9.63 -5.42 12.78
C SER A 2 9.19 -5.60 11.33
N ILE A 3 8.28 -6.55 11.05
CA ILE A 3 7.70 -6.79 9.71
C ILE A 3 7.13 -5.48 9.12
N LEU A 4 6.44 -4.69 9.94
CA LEU A 4 5.85 -3.42 9.48
C LEU A 4 6.93 -2.41 9.11
N HIS A 5 8.03 -2.35 9.86
CA HIS A 5 9.13 -1.44 9.61
C HIS A 5 9.75 -1.72 8.24
N VAL A 6 10.09 -2.98 7.96
CA VAL A 6 10.62 -3.40 6.65
C VAL A 6 9.67 -3.04 5.51
N ILE A 7 8.36 -3.25 5.70
CA ILE A 7 7.37 -2.90 4.68
C ILE A 7 7.36 -1.39 4.45
N TYR A 8 7.26 -0.58 5.51
CA TYR A 8 7.17 0.87 5.41
C TYR A 8 8.41 1.51 4.78
N ASP A 9 9.60 1.02 5.13
CA ASP A 9 10.88 1.53 4.61
C ASP A 9 11.08 1.22 3.12
N HIS A 10 10.37 0.21 2.60
CA HIS A 10 10.50 -0.26 1.22
C HIS A 10 9.18 -0.14 0.42
N LEU A 11 8.25 0.71 0.85
CA LEU A 11 6.92 0.82 0.23
C LEU A 11 6.97 1.25 -1.25
N ASN A 12 7.96 2.07 -1.60
CA ASN A 12 8.19 2.54 -2.97
C ASN A 12 8.91 1.50 -3.85
N ASN A 13 9.49 0.46 -3.26
CA ASN A 13 10.14 -0.61 -3.98
C ASN A 13 9.09 -1.57 -4.55
N GLU A 14 9.01 -1.69 -5.87
CA GLU A 14 8.07 -2.60 -6.53
C GLU A 14 8.36 -4.08 -6.23
N ASP A 15 9.63 -4.43 -6.01
CA ASP A 15 10.12 -5.78 -5.70
C ASP A 15 9.89 -6.19 -4.23
N LEU A 16 9.27 -5.33 -3.42
CA LEU A 16 8.89 -5.67 -2.05
C LEU A 16 7.93 -6.87 -2.07
N SER A 17 8.48 -8.01 -1.69
CA SER A 17 7.86 -9.32 -1.73
C SER A 17 7.99 -10.02 -0.37
N ILE A 18 7.28 -11.13 -0.19
CA ILE A 18 7.43 -11.98 0.98
C ILE A 18 8.88 -12.46 1.15
N ASP A 19 9.57 -12.70 0.03
CA ASP A 19 10.94 -13.19 0.00
C ASP A 19 11.93 -12.16 0.53
N PHE A 20 11.75 -10.92 0.10
CA PHE A 20 12.51 -9.77 0.59
C PHE A 20 12.31 -9.61 2.10
N ILE A 21 11.05 -9.56 2.56
CA ILE A 21 10.74 -9.34 3.98
C ILE A 21 11.26 -10.49 4.85
N ALA A 22 11.12 -11.75 4.39
CA ALA A 22 11.60 -12.92 5.09
C ALA A 22 13.12 -12.88 5.30
N LYS A 23 13.86 -12.44 4.27
CA LYS A 23 15.31 -12.25 4.32
C LYS A 23 15.70 -11.17 5.34
N GLU A 24 15.07 -10.00 5.26
CA GLU A 24 15.38 -8.85 6.12
C GLU A 24 15.16 -9.12 7.62
N ILE A 25 14.16 -9.94 7.97
CA ILE A 25 13.87 -10.28 9.38
C ILE A 25 14.38 -11.66 9.80
N THR A 26 15.14 -12.34 8.93
CA THR A 26 15.78 -13.65 9.20
C THR A 26 14.79 -14.74 9.65
N ILE A 27 13.64 -14.87 8.97
CA ILE A 27 12.71 -15.99 9.19
C ILE A 27 12.34 -16.66 7.87
N SER A 28 11.81 -17.89 7.92
CA SER A 28 11.38 -18.55 6.69
C SER A 28 10.12 -17.89 6.10
N LYS A 29 9.99 -17.95 4.77
CA LYS A 29 8.80 -17.47 4.03
C LYS A 29 7.49 -18.02 4.61
N ILE A 30 7.49 -19.32 4.97
CA ILE A 30 6.33 -20.02 5.54
C ILE A 30 5.98 -19.45 6.93
N GLN A 31 6.98 -19.23 7.78
CA GLN A 31 6.77 -18.63 9.10
C GLN A 31 6.21 -17.21 8.98
N LEU A 32 6.76 -16.39 8.08
CA LEU A 32 6.27 -15.04 7.80
C LEU A 32 4.83 -15.07 7.29
N TYR A 33 4.52 -15.94 6.33
CA TYR A 33 3.18 -16.10 5.78
C TYR A 33 2.17 -16.44 6.88
N ARG A 34 2.48 -17.44 7.72
CA ARG A 34 1.61 -17.87 8.82
C ARG A 34 1.40 -16.75 9.83
N LYS A 35 2.47 -16.05 10.22
CA LYS A 35 2.39 -14.90 11.14
C LYS A 35 1.48 -13.80 10.58
N LEU A 36 1.70 -13.38 9.33
CA LEU A 36 0.89 -12.33 8.71
C LEU A 36 -0.57 -12.74 8.56
N LYS A 37 -0.84 -13.98 8.13
CA LYS A 37 -2.22 -14.48 7.99
C LYS A 37 -2.94 -14.57 9.34
N GLN A 38 -2.26 -15.04 10.38
CA GLN A 38 -2.82 -15.12 11.74
C GLN A 38 -3.12 -13.75 12.34
N ILE A 39 -2.22 -12.77 12.14
CA ILE A 39 -2.36 -11.44 12.73
C ILE A 39 -3.35 -10.57 11.95
N THR A 40 -3.32 -10.65 10.62
CA THR A 40 -4.02 -9.67 9.74
C THR A 40 -5.22 -10.26 9.01
N GLY A 41 -5.38 -11.59 9.01
CA GLY A 41 -6.35 -12.29 8.17
C GLY A 41 -6.02 -12.27 6.67
N LYS A 42 -4.92 -11.64 6.25
CA LYS A 42 -4.53 -11.42 4.85
C LYS A 42 -3.28 -12.21 4.49
N THR A 43 -3.16 -12.61 3.24
CA THR A 43 -1.87 -13.09 2.71
C THR A 43 -0.85 -11.95 2.70
N PRO A 44 0.46 -12.23 2.70
CA PRO A 44 1.48 -11.19 2.67
C PRO A 44 1.33 -10.22 1.48
N THR A 45 1.04 -10.74 0.29
CA THR A 45 0.79 -9.92 -0.90
C THR A 45 -0.43 -9.01 -0.73
N GLU A 46 -1.52 -9.53 -0.17
CA GLU A 46 -2.71 -8.71 0.13
C GLU A 46 -2.41 -7.63 1.18
N PHE A 47 -1.59 -7.97 2.17
CA PHE A 47 -1.20 -7.05 3.23
C PHE A 47 -0.31 -5.93 2.69
N ILE A 48 0.77 -6.24 1.98
CA ILE A 48 1.67 -5.25 1.34
C ILE A 48 0.85 -4.31 0.45
N ARG A 49 -0.02 -4.88 -0.40
CA ARG A 49 -0.93 -4.09 -1.24
C ARG A 49 -1.84 -3.18 -0.41
N SER A 50 -2.39 -3.67 0.71
CA SER A 50 -3.23 -2.86 1.60
C SER A 50 -2.47 -1.64 2.12
N VAL A 51 -1.22 -1.85 2.59
CA VAL A 51 -0.37 -0.77 3.10
C VAL A 51 0.01 0.22 1.99
N ARG A 52 0.37 -0.27 0.79
CA ARG A 52 0.65 0.58 -0.38
C ARG A 52 -0.56 1.44 -0.76
N LEU A 53 -1.78 0.88 -0.75
CA LEU A 53 -3.00 1.63 -1.02
C LEU A 53 -3.31 2.67 0.07
N GLU A 54 -3.05 2.36 1.34
CA GLU A 54 -3.17 3.32 2.45
C GLU A 54 -2.18 4.47 2.32
N HIS A 55 -0.95 4.18 1.92
CA HIS A 55 0.05 5.20 1.62
C HIS A 55 -0.39 6.10 0.46
N ALA A 56 -0.87 5.51 -0.64
CA ALA A 56 -1.41 6.26 -1.77
C ALA A 56 -2.59 7.17 -1.36
N ALA A 57 -3.52 6.64 -0.56
CA ALA A 57 -4.67 7.40 -0.05
C ALA A 57 -4.23 8.60 0.80
N ARG A 58 -3.19 8.43 1.64
CA ARG A 58 -2.59 9.53 2.40
C ARG A 58 -2.01 10.59 1.46
N LEU A 59 -1.18 10.19 0.50
CA LEU A 59 -0.56 11.12 -0.45
C LEU A 59 -1.59 11.88 -1.30
N LEU A 60 -2.70 11.24 -1.67
CA LEU A 60 -3.79 11.88 -2.41
C LEU A 60 -4.41 13.05 -1.65
N LYS A 61 -4.43 12.97 -0.31
CA LYS A 61 -4.99 13.97 0.60
C LYS A 61 -3.98 15.03 1.02
N THR A 62 -2.72 14.65 1.21
CA THR A 62 -1.71 15.52 1.83
C THR A 62 -0.76 16.18 0.83
N THR A 63 -0.88 15.87 -0.47
CA THR A 63 0.05 16.38 -1.50
C THR A 63 -0.67 16.78 -2.79
N HIS A 64 -0.03 17.67 -3.56
CA HIS A 64 -0.47 18.06 -4.90
C HIS A 64 0.08 17.17 -6.02
N LYS A 65 0.79 16.08 -5.69
CA LYS A 65 1.34 15.15 -6.68
C LYS A 65 0.24 14.61 -7.60
N THR A 66 0.54 14.37 -8.87
CA THR A 66 -0.37 13.71 -9.79
C THR A 66 -0.68 12.28 -9.33
N VAL A 67 -1.82 11.73 -9.74
CA VAL A 67 -2.17 10.32 -9.44
C VAL A 67 -1.08 9.36 -9.95
N LYS A 68 -0.44 9.69 -11.08
CA LYS A 68 0.67 8.91 -11.66
C LYS A 68 1.89 8.91 -10.74
N GLU A 69 2.31 10.06 -10.22
CA GLU A 69 3.44 10.14 -9.29
C GLU A 69 3.16 9.42 -7.97
N ILE A 70 1.92 9.51 -7.47
CA ILE A 70 1.50 8.82 -6.24
C ILE A 70 1.51 7.30 -6.43
N MET A 71 1.04 6.81 -7.57
CA MET A 71 1.07 5.39 -7.92
C MET A 71 2.50 4.84 -7.82
N TYR A 72 3.46 5.48 -8.50
CA TYR A 72 4.86 5.06 -8.46
C TYR A 72 5.47 5.23 -7.06
N SER A 73 5.22 6.35 -6.37
CA SER A 73 5.72 6.58 -5.01
C SER A 73 5.21 5.55 -4.00
N SER A 74 4.07 4.91 -4.29
CA SER A 74 3.46 3.88 -3.45
C SER A 74 3.82 2.46 -3.87
N GLY A 75 4.79 2.28 -4.78
CA GLY A 75 5.29 0.97 -5.21
C GLY A 75 4.38 0.24 -6.22
N PHE A 76 3.58 0.97 -7.00
CA PHE A 76 2.83 0.42 -8.12
C PHE A 76 3.44 0.86 -9.46
N SER A 77 3.70 -0.08 -10.36
CA SER A 77 4.14 0.20 -11.73
C SER A 77 3.02 0.04 -12.77
N ASN A 78 1.94 -0.66 -12.44
CA ASN A 78 0.79 -0.88 -13.34
C ASN A 78 -0.42 -0.02 -12.96
N LYS A 79 -0.80 0.90 -13.86
CA LYS A 79 -1.93 1.82 -13.68
C LYS A 79 -3.27 1.11 -13.54
N ALA A 80 -3.57 0.15 -14.42
CA ALA A 80 -4.86 -0.55 -14.39
C ALA A 80 -5.03 -1.35 -13.09
N TYR A 81 -3.96 -1.99 -12.63
CA TYR A 81 -3.91 -2.70 -11.35
C TYR A 81 -4.13 -1.74 -10.18
N PHE A 82 -3.38 -0.64 -10.13
CA PHE A 82 -3.52 0.36 -9.07
C PHE A 82 -4.94 0.90 -8.97
N TYR A 83 -5.52 1.35 -10.10
CA TYR A 83 -6.88 1.89 -10.11
C TYR A 83 -7.92 0.85 -9.66
N ARG A 84 -7.83 -0.39 -10.14
CA ARG A 84 -8.75 -1.46 -9.77
C ARG A 84 -8.68 -1.77 -8.27
N GLU A 85 -7.48 -1.94 -7.73
CA GLU A 85 -7.32 -2.29 -6.31
C GLU A 85 -7.64 -1.10 -5.39
N PHE A 86 -7.35 0.12 -5.82
CA PHE A 86 -7.74 1.33 -5.09
C PHE A 86 -9.26 1.47 -5.04
N GLN A 87 -9.94 1.32 -6.19
CA GLN A 87 -11.39 1.37 -6.25
C GLN A 87 -12.04 0.23 -5.48
N LYS A 88 -11.49 -0.99 -5.53
CA LYS A 88 -11.96 -2.11 -4.72
C LYS A 88 -11.89 -1.82 -3.22
N LYS A 89 -10.87 -1.11 -2.76
CA LYS A 89 -10.67 -0.80 -1.34
C LYS A 89 -11.48 0.40 -0.85
N TYR A 90 -11.54 1.48 -1.64
CA TYR A 90 -12.13 2.75 -1.23
C TYR A 90 -13.47 3.06 -1.89
N ASN A 91 -13.95 2.17 -2.76
CA ASN A 91 -15.16 2.31 -3.56
C ASN A 91 -15.18 3.58 -4.44
N LYS A 92 -13.99 4.08 -4.79
CA LYS A 92 -13.74 5.34 -5.52
C LYS A 92 -12.45 5.25 -6.30
N THR A 93 -12.37 5.90 -7.45
CA THR A 93 -11.10 6.09 -8.14
C THR A 93 -10.16 7.01 -7.34
N PRO A 94 -8.84 6.95 -7.56
CA PRO A 94 -7.88 7.85 -6.92
C PRO A 94 -8.22 9.34 -7.11
N GLY A 95 -8.73 9.72 -8.28
CA GLY A 95 -9.11 11.10 -8.59
C GLY A 95 -10.34 11.55 -7.80
N GLU A 96 -11.39 10.74 -7.76
CA GLU A 96 -12.59 11.00 -6.95
C GLU A 96 -12.27 11.06 -5.46
N TYR A 97 -11.36 10.19 -4.99
CA TYR A 97 -10.94 10.16 -3.60
C TYR A 97 -10.27 11.48 -3.16
N ARG A 98 -9.50 12.12 -4.06
CA ARG A 98 -8.90 13.43 -3.80
C ARG A 98 -9.93 14.56 -3.73
N GLY A 99 -10.92 14.56 -4.61
CA GLY A 99 -11.88 15.67 -4.75
C GLY A 99 -12.83 15.87 -3.56
N ILE A 100 -12.99 14.88 -2.68
CA ILE A 100 -14.07 14.88 -1.67
C ILE A 100 -13.65 15.52 -0.33
N GLU A 101 -12.37 15.62 0.02
CA GLU A 101 -11.97 16.22 1.31
C GLU A 101 -11.71 17.72 1.29
N ASN A 102 -11.60 18.34 0.12
CA ASN A 102 -11.60 19.81 0.01
C ASN A 102 -12.93 20.47 0.41
N GLN A 103 -13.96 19.68 0.77
CA GLN A 103 -15.26 20.17 1.24
C GLN A 103 -15.52 19.97 2.75
N LYS A 104 -14.58 19.36 3.51
CA LYS A 104 -14.76 19.13 4.96
C LYS A 104 -13.91 20.02 5.89
N VAL A 105 -13.12 20.94 5.35
CA VAL A 105 -12.29 21.90 6.14
C VAL A 105 -12.93 23.29 6.22
N THR A 106 -14.08 23.51 5.59
CA THR A 106 -14.87 24.75 5.71
C THR A 106 -16.26 24.43 6.26
N LYS A 107 -16.32 24.01 7.52
CA LYS A 107 -17.47 24.23 8.40
C LYS A 107 -17.08 24.05 9.85
#